data_AF-A0A4Q4V769-F1
#
_entry.id   AF-A0A4Q4V769-F1
#
_cell.length_a   1.000
_cell.length_b   1.000
_cell.length_c   1.000
_cell.angle_alpha   90.00
_cell.angle_beta   90.00
_cell.angle_gamma   90.00
#
_symmetry.space_group_name_H-M   'P 1'
#
loop_
_entity.id
_entity.type
_entity.pdbx_description
1 polymer ?
#
loop_
_entity_poly.entity_id
_entity_poly.type
_entity_poly.pdbx_seq_one_letter_code
_entity_poly.pdbx_strand_id
1 'polypeptide(L)'
;MHVLQAKVNPHSMREALELLPNELLQLLALRHGQGAAILPPEITRIHMDFALKWNEGHFGPRYDSLPGGSFLDGKRKERAVRLTGRRRRKFWKTCLPRLKFWNPAIPMLVNRSENQSGPATMSIYFRQTATGAGLVAAAAKNMVPLAQQPHSSTTGECPAPAPEEGERVVTIDMKNRHSDAIYDEFMQKTGATVVAPTPDEQVEMQQIEELREKAAVDRAIMKKYIDDKRREERMLAQARQEAEAIRMANQ
;
A
#
# COMPACT_ATOMS: atom_id res chain seq x y z
N MET A 1 11.64 29.80 48.80
CA MET A 1 11.63 28.61 47.90
C MET A 1 10.47 28.76 46.91
N HIS A 2 10.67 29.52 45.83
CA HIS A 2 9.65 29.67 44.78
C HIS A 2 9.84 28.53 43.77
N VAL A 3 8.94 27.56 43.77
CA VAL A 3 8.89 26.51 42.75
C VAL A 3 8.21 27.10 41.52
N LEU A 4 9.02 27.50 40.53
CA LEU A 4 8.54 27.90 39.22
C LEU A 4 7.88 26.69 38.54
N GLN A 5 6.55 26.59 38.63
CA GLN A 5 5.79 25.72 37.76
C GLN A 5 5.88 26.27 36.33
N ALA A 6 6.76 25.67 35.52
CA ALA A 6 6.74 25.86 34.08
C ALA A 6 5.39 25.34 33.55
N LYS A 7 4.46 26.26 33.32
CA LYS A 7 3.21 26.02 32.59
C LYS A 7 3.60 25.66 31.15
N VAL A 8 3.78 24.38 30.88
CA VAL A 8 3.92 23.87 29.52
C VAL A 8 2.57 24.10 28.84
N ASN A 9 2.50 25.15 28.03
CA ASN A 9 1.30 25.53 27.31
C ASN A 9 1.08 24.52 26.18
N PRO A 10 0.05 23.65 26.23
CA PRO A 10 -0.15 22.59 25.24
C PRO A 10 -0.50 23.12 23.84
N HIS A 11 -0.77 24.42 23.72
CA HIS A 11 -1.02 25.08 22.44
C HIS A 11 0.26 25.49 21.69
N SER A 12 1.35 25.86 22.37
CA SER A 12 2.59 26.27 21.66
C SER A 12 3.40 25.08 21.14
N MET A 13 3.23 23.89 21.73
CA MET A 13 3.84 22.66 21.23
C MET A 13 3.08 22.10 20.00
N ARG A 14 1.81 22.48 19.82
CA ARG A 14 1.00 22.11 18.65
C ARG A 14 1.29 22.95 17.40
N GLU A 15 1.79 24.17 17.57
CA GLU A 15 2.14 25.08 16.47
C GLU A 15 3.54 24.83 15.90
N ALA A 16 4.48 24.34 16.73
CA ALA A 16 5.84 23.96 16.30
C ALA A 16 5.95 22.49 15.80
N LEU A 17 4.88 21.70 15.95
CA LEU A 17 4.73 20.40 15.31
C LEU A 17 3.98 20.60 14.00
N GLU A 18 4.72 21.16 13.04
CA GLU A 18 4.35 21.25 11.65
C GLU A 18 3.59 20.00 11.20
N LEU A 19 2.39 20.20 10.65
CA LEU A 19 1.55 19.18 10.02
C LEU A 19 2.12 18.67 8.67
N LEU A 20 3.41 18.87 8.41
CA LEU A 20 4.10 18.49 7.17
C LEU A 20 4.68 17.06 7.09
N PRO A 21 4.89 16.27 8.17
CA PRO A 21 5.62 15.00 8.02
C PRO A 21 4.82 13.93 7.29
N ASN A 22 3.50 13.85 7.45
CA ASN A 22 2.73 12.77 6.81
C ASN A 22 2.60 12.90 5.30
N GLU A 23 2.54 14.12 4.76
CA GLU A 23 2.47 14.36 3.32
C GLU A 23 3.85 14.19 2.66
N LEU A 24 4.91 14.68 3.31
CA LEU A 24 6.29 14.46 2.86
C LEU A 24 6.65 12.96 2.86
N LEU A 25 6.23 12.22 3.90
CA LEU A 25 6.36 10.76 3.97
C LEU A 25 5.64 10.04 2.83
N GLN A 26 4.46 10.53 2.44
CA GLN A 26 3.68 9.94 1.35
C GLN A 26 4.34 10.18 -0.01
N LEU A 27 4.81 11.40 -0.27
CA LEU A 27 5.50 11.74 -1.51
C LEU A 27 6.82 10.98 -1.67
N LEU A 28 7.60 10.89 -0.59
CA LEU A 28 8.87 10.17 -0.63
C LEU A 28 8.65 8.65 -0.82
N ALA A 29 7.57 8.10 -0.27
CA ALA A 29 7.18 6.71 -0.50
C ALA A 29 6.72 6.42 -1.95
N LEU A 30 6.34 7.44 -2.73
CA LEU A 30 6.03 7.32 -4.17
C LEU A 30 7.29 7.40 -5.04
N ARG A 31 8.29 8.19 -4.63
CA ARG A 31 9.56 8.34 -5.36
C ARG A 31 10.42 7.09 -5.27
N HIS A 32 10.41 6.39 -4.12
CA HIS A 32 11.37 5.32 -3.83
C HIS A 32 10.76 3.98 -3.43
N GLY A 33 11.59 2.94 -3.54
CA GLY A 33 11.29 1.57 -3.15
C GLY A 33 10.79 0.70 -4.31
N GLN A 34 10.39 -0.54 -4.00
CA GLN A 34 9.90 -1.51 -4.98
C GLN A 34 8.76 -0.93 -5.85
N GLY A 35 8.96 -0.92 -7.17
CA GLY A 35 8.06 -0.28 -8.14
C GLY A 35 8.49 1.11 -8.60
N ALA A 36 9.51 1.73 -8.01
CA ALA A 36 10.14 2.92 -8.59
C ALA A 36 11.06 2.49 -9.74
N ALA A 37 10.52 2.49 -10.96
CA ALA A 37 11.24 2.10 -12.15
C ALA A 37 10.81 2.92 -13.36
N ILE A 38 11.74 3.14 -14.29
CA ILE A 38 11.48 3.78 -15.58
C ILE A 38 11.17 2.69 -16.59
N LEU A 39 9.99 2.79 -17.22
CA LEU A 39 9.52 1.85 -18.21
C LEU A 39 10.09 2.19 -19.59
N PRO A 40 10.44 1.20 -20.42
CA PRO A 40 10.85 1.46 -21.79
C PRO A 40 9.73 2.12 -22.60
N PRO A 41 10.08 2.94 -23.61
CA PRO A 41 9.09 3.66 -24.42
C PRO A 41 8.23 2.74 -25.30
N GLU A 42 8.56 1.45 -25.40
CA GLU A 42 7.75 0.44 -26.08
C GLU A 42 6.43 0.17 -25.34
N ILE A 43 6.35 0.42 -24.03
CA ILE A 43 5.17 0.11 -23.23
C ILE A 43 4.12 1.21 -23.45
N THR A 44 2.95 0.82 -23.95
CA THR A 44 1.86 1.75 -24.25
C THR A 44 0.82 1.82 -23.15
N ARG A 45 0.53 0.70 -22.47
CA ARG A 45 -0.49 0.63 -21.41
C ARG A 45 -0.23 -0.54 -20.46
N ILE A 46 -0.67 -0.39 -19.22
CA ILE A 46 -0.77 -1.48 -18.25
C ILE A 46 -2.22 -1.59 -17.78
N HIS A 47 -2.78 -2.79 -17.82
CA HIS A 47 -4.12 -3.09 -17.34
C HIS A 47 -4.06 -4.24 -16.32
N MET A 48 -4.77 -4.11 -15.21
CA MET A 48 -4.86 -5.14 -14.18
C MET A 48 -6.32 -5.52 -13.99
N ASP A 49 -6.59 -6.83 -13.95
CA ASP A 49 -7.92 -7.39 -13.65
C ASP A 49 -7.82 -8.41 -12.50
N PHE A 50 -8.58 -8.19 -11.43
CA PHE A 50 -8.64 -9.10 -10.28
C PHE A 50 -9.88 -8.85 -9.41
N ALA A 51 -10.23 -9.83 -8.56
CA ALA A 51 -11.42 -9.73 -7.71
C ALA A 51 -11.24 -8.77 -6.51
N LEU A 52 -12.35 -8.19 -6.04
CA LEU A 52 -12.34 -7.28 -4.88
C LEU A 52 -11.92 -7.98 -3.58
N LYS A 53 -12.42 -9.20 -3.35
CA LYS A 53 -12.17 -9.95 -2.12
C LYS A 53 -10.86 -10.71 -2.22
N TRP A 54 -10.35 -11.06 -1.04
CA TRP A 54 -9.00 -11.59 -0.88
C TRP A 54 -8.86 -13.10 -0.94
N ASN A 55 -9.97 -13.78 -1.21
CA ASN A 55 -10.07 -15.23 -1.29
C ASN A 55 -9.42 -15.76 -2.56
N GLU A 56 -9.23 -17.08 -2.64
CA GLU A 56 -8.84 -17.75 -3.89
C GLU A 56 -7.56 -17.21 -4.56
N GLY A 57 -6.61 -16.74 -3.75
CA GLY A 57 -5.28 -16.38 -4.25
C GLY A 57 -5.12 -14.97 -4.81
N HIS A 58 -6.15 -14.12 -4.78
CA HIS A 58 -6.07 -12.75 -5.32
C HIS A 58 -5.09 -11.82 -4.57
N PHE A 59 -4.53 -12.26 -3.43
CA PHE A 59 -3.55 -11.50 -2.61
C PHE A 59 -2.32 -12.34 -2.24
N GLY A 60 -2.00 -13.30 -3.10
CA GLY A 60 -0.88 -14.21 -2.89
C GLY A 60 -1.20 -15.44 -2.05
N PRO A 61 -0.25 -16.38 -1.96
CA PRO A 61 -0.50 -17.72 -1.42
C PRO A 61 -0.72 -17.64 0.09
N ARG A 62 -1.81 -18.23 0.58
CA ARG A 62 -2.01 -18.37 2.04
C ARG A 62 -1.14 -19.50 2.54
N TYR A 63 -0.75 -19.45 3.82
CA TYR A 63 -0.13 -20.62 4.45
C TYR A 63 -1.02 -21.87 4.32
N ASP A 64 -2.33 -21.69 4.17
CA ASP A 64 -3.30 -22.76 3.99
C ASP A 64 -3.22 -23.47 2.60
N SER A 65 -2.55 -22.88 1.61
CA SER A 65 -2.49 -23.41 0.24
C SER A 65 -1.12 -23.99 -0.16
N LEU A 66 -0.19 -24.18 0.78
CA LEU A 66 1.05 -24.90 0.51
C LEU A 66 0.76 -26.42 0.48
N PRO A 67 1.10 -27.13 -0.62
CA PRO A 67 0.95 -28.58 -0.68
C PRO A 67 1.87 -29.21 0.38
N GLY A 68 1.27 -29.92 1.35
CA GLY A 68 1.97 -30.50 2.50
C GLY A 68 1.62 -29.89 3.87
N GLY A 69 0.56 -29.09 3.97
CA GLY A 69 0.04 -28.54 5.24
C GLY A 69 -0.54 -29.59 6.19
N SER A 70 0.26 -30.56 6.64
CA SER A 70 -0.06 -31.37 7.81
C SER A 70 -0.13 -30.46 9.02
N PHE A 71 -1.34 -30.31 9.57
CA PHE A 71 -1.71 -29.86 10.91
C PHE A 71 -0.54 -29.32 11.77
N LEU A 72 -0.10 -28.09 11.50
CA LEU A 72 0.91 -27.43 12.32
C LEU A 72 0.26 -26.96 13.63
N ASP A 73 0.77 -27.49 14.73
CA ASP A 73 0.42 -27.16 16.12
C ASP A 73 0.30 -25.65 16.37
N GLY A 74 -0.71 -25.27 17.15
CA GLY A 74 -1.22 -23.90 17.32
C GLY A 74 -0.18 -22.87 17.75
N LYS A 75 0.89 -23.29 18.45
CA LYS A 75 1.98 -22.39 18.88
C LYS A 75 2.93 -21.97 17.76
N ARG A 76 3.07 -22.76 16.68
CA ARG A 76 3.85 -22.37 15.48
C ARG A 76 3.06 -21.47 14.53
N LYS A 77 1.72 -21.59 14.50
CA LYS A 77 0.84 -20.64 13.80
C LYS A 77 1.04 -19.21 14.31
N GLU A 78 1.08 -18.98 15.61
CA GLU A 78 1.32 -17.64 16.18
C GLU A 78 2.70 -17.06 15.84
N ARG A 79 3.77 -17.88 15.81
CA ARG A 79 5.10 -17.42 15.39
C ARG A 79 5.16 -17.11 13.90
N ALA A 80 4.53 -17.92 13.05
CA ALA A 80 4.42 -17.65 11.62
C ALA A 80 3.60 -16.38 11.33
N VAL A 81 2.54 -16.11 12.11
CA VAL A 81 1.76 -14.85 12.05
C VAL A 81 2.62 -13.64 12.44
N ARG A 82 3.54 -13.77 13.41
CA ARG A 82 4.48 -12.69 13.78
C ARG A 82 5.57 -12.46 12.73
N LEU A 83 6.06 -13.51 12.05
CA LEU A 83 7.03 -13.40 10.95
C LEU A 83 6.40 -12.96 9.61
N THR A 84 5.09 -13.18 9.45
CA THR A 84 4.32 -12.78 8.24
C THR A 84 3.40 -11.59 8.50
N GLY A 85 3.76 -10.76 9.49
CA GLY A 85 3.24 -9.40 9.69
C GLY A 85 3.62 -8.42 8.58
N ARG A 86 4.30 -8.86 7.51
CA ARG A 86 4.29 -8.14 6.23
C ARG A 86 2.84 -8.18 5.74
N ARG A 87 2.07 -7.13 6.04
CA ARG A 87 0.81 -6.81 5.33
C ARG A 87 1.03 -7.21 3.89
N ARG A 88 0.32 -8.24 3.39
CA ARG A 88 0.44 -8.72 2.01
C ARG A 88 0.31 -7.50 1.11
N ARG A 89 1.45 -6.98 0.65
CA ARG A 89 1.50 -5.70 -0.05
C ARG A 89 0.84 -5.97 -1.38
N LYS A 90 -0.28 -5.32 -1.64
CA LYS A 90 -0.94 -5.47 -2.93
C LYS A 90 0.00 -4.83 -3.95
N PHE A 91 0.43 -5.56 -4.97
CA PHE A 91 1.30 -5.02 -6.04
C PHE A 91 0.77 -3.67 -6.53
N TRP A 92 -0.54 -3.59 -6.81
CA TRP A 92 -1.20 -2.37 -7.27
C TRP A 92 -1.29 -1.22 -6.25
N LYS A 93 -1.18 -1.49 -4.94
CA LYS A 93 -1.20 -0.43 -3.90
C LYS A 93 0.18 0.15 -3.62
N THR A 94 1.24 -0.57 -3.97
CA THR A 94 2.60 -0.24 -3.57
C THR A 94 3.47 0.06 -4.78
N CYS A 95 3.52 -0.87 -5.74
CA CYS A 95 4.37 -0.75 -6.91
C CYS A 95 3.75 0.17 -7.99
N LEU A 96 2.45 0.01 -8.27
CA LEU A 96 1.78 0.75 -9.36
C LEU A 96 1.79 2.29 -9.17
N PRO A 97 1.54 2.84 -7.97
CA PRO A 97 1.63 4.29 -7.78
C PRO A 97 3.03 4.85 -8.00
N ARG A 98 4.07 4.08 -7.62
CA ARG A 98 5.48 4.44 -7.84
C ARG A 98 5.86 4.38 -9.31
N LEU A 99 5.39 3.36 -10.03
CA LEU A 99 5.54 3.27 -11.47
C LEU A 99 4.88 4.46 -12.16
N LYS A 100 3.66 4.84 -11.74
CA LYS A 100 2.94 5.97 -12.33
C LYS A 100 3.63 7.31 -12.09
N PHE A 101 4.28 7.49 -10.94
CA PHE A 101 5.04 8.70 -10.62
C PHE A 101 6.17 8.94 -11.63
N TRP A 102 6.96 7.91 -11.93
CA TRP A 102 8.07 8.00 -12.91
C TRP A 102 7.60 7.92 -14.37
N ASN A 103 6.43 7.34 -14.62
CA ASN A 103 5.90 7.12 -15.97
C ASN A 103 4.48 7.72 -16.10
N PRO A 104 4.32 9.05 -15.99
CA PRO A 104 3.00 9.70 -16.00
C PRO A 104 2.27 9.52 -17.34
N ALA A 105 3.01 9.40 -18.44
CA ALA A 105 2.46 9.24 -19.78
C ALA A 105 1.79 7.87 -20.02
N ILE A 106 2.15 6.83 -19.26
CA ILE A 106 1.62 5.48 -19.46
C ILE A 106 0.31 5.32 -18.67
N PRO A 107 -0.83 5.05 -19.32
CA PRO A 107 -2.07 4.72 -18.64
C PRO A 107 -1.93 3.40 -17.88
N MET A 108 -2.23 3.44 -16.59
CA MET A 108 -2.25 2.28 -15.69
C MET A 108 -3.65 2.14 -15.13
N LEU A 109 -4.36 1.09 -15.54
CA LEU A 109 -5.77 0.89 -15.23
C LEU A 109 -5.97 -0.33 -14.35
N VAL A 110 -6.91 -0.21 -13.42
CA VAL A 110 -7.29 -1.28 -12.52
C VAL A 110 -8.78 -1.55 -12.69
N ASN A 111 -9.10 -2.72 -13.24
CA ASN A 111 -10.44 -3.28 -13.25
C ASN A 111 -10.58 -4.25 -12.10
N ARG A 112 -11.62 -4.08 -11.28
CA ARG A 112 -11.96 -5.02 -10.22
C ARG A 112 -13.37 -5.53 -10.42
N SER A 113 -13.58 -6.79 -10.06
CA SER A 113 -14.89 -7.44 -10.17
C SER A 113 -15.27 -8.16 -8.87
N GLU A 114 -16.55 -8.51 -8.75
CA GLU A 114 -17.05 -9.35 -7.65
C GLU A 114 -16.82 -10.85 -7.89
N ASN A 115 -16.52 -11.24 -9.14
CA ASN A 115 -16.29 -12.63 -9.52
C ASN A 115 -14.97 -13.14 -8.94
N GLN A 116 -15.06 -13.85 -7.81
CA GLN A 116 -13.90 -14.35 -7.09
C GLN A 116 -13.14 -15.45 -7.86
N SER A 117 -13.86 -16.30 -8.58
CA SER A 117 -13.27 -17.37 -9.38
C SER A 117 -12.48 -16.82 -10.58
N GLY A 118 -12.67 -15.54 -10.91
CA GLY A 118 -12.03 -14.86 -12.02
C GLY A 118 -10.48 -14.92 -12.01
N PRO A 119 -9.87 -14.66 -13.17
CA PRO A 119 -8.43 -14.57 -13.29
C PRO A 119 -7.90 -13.35 -12.52
N ALA A 120 -6.67 -13.45 -12.00
CA ALA A 120 -5.94 -12.33 -11.42
C ALA A 120 -4.76 -12.01 -12.32
N THR A 121 -4.98 -11.19 -13.34
CA THR A 121 -4.01 -11.00 -14.44
C THR A 121 -3.61 -9.54 -14.59
N MET A 122 -2.35 -9.34 -14.99
CA MET A 122 -1.84 -8.05 -15.41
C MET A 122 -1.40 -8.17 -16.86
N SER A 123 -1.98 -7.33 -17.72
CA SER A 123 -1.73 -7.26 -19.15
C SER A 123 -0.93 -6.01 -19.46
N ILE A 124 0.24 -6.20 -20.08
CA ILE A 124 1.17 -5.14 -20.46
C ILE A 124 1.19 -5.08 -21.98
N TYR A 125 0.90 -3.91 -22.53
CA TYR A 125 0.84 -3.68 -23.97
C TYR A 125 2.16 -3.09 -24.42
N PHE A 126 2.81 -3.74 -25.38
CA PHE A 126 4.03 -3.29 -26.01
C PHE A 126 3.77 -2.97 -27.47
N ARG A 127 4.34 -1.89 -27.95
CA ARG A 127 4.41 -1.61 -29.38
C ARG A 127 5.44 -2.50 -30.04
N GLN A 128 5.06 -3.15 -31.14
CA GLN A 128 5.93 -4.10 -31.84
C GLN A 128 6.96 -3.41 -32.75
N THR A 129 6.67 -2.19 -33.20
CA THR A 129 7.60 -1.34 -33.96
C THR A 129 7.77 0.01 -33.25
N ALA A 130 8.91 0.21 -32.59
CA ALA A 130 9.32 1.52 -32.08
C ALA A 130 9.89 2.40 -33.22
N THR A 131 9.13 2.60 -34.30
CA THR A 131 9.47 3.62 -35.30
C THR A 131 9.04 4.99 -34.78
N GLY A 132 9.81 6.05 -35.07
CA GLY A 132 9.53 7.41 -34.60
C GLY A 132 8.10 7.90 -34.88
N ALA A 133 7.46 7.41 -35.96
CA ALA A 133 6.06 7.67 -36.30
C ALA A 133 5.04 7.13 -35.28
N GLY A 134 5.32 6.00 -34.61
CA GLY A 134 4.44 5.43 -33.59
C GLY A 134 4.43 6.22 -32.27
N LEU A 135 5.52 6.90 -31.94
CA LEU A 135 5.62 7.76 -30.75
C LEU A 135 4.68 8.98 -30.86
N VAL A 136 4.53 9.53 -32.07
CA VAL A 136 3.62 10.66 -32.35
C VAL A 136 2.14 10.24 -32.27
N ALA A 137 1.81 9.03 -32.72
CA ALA A 137 0.44 8.49 -32.63
C ALA A 137 0.00 8.17 -31.18
N ALA A 138 0.91 7.74 -30.30
CA ALA A 138 0.60 7.58 -28.87
C ALA A 138 0.34 8.91 -28.17
N ALA A 139 1.12 9.96 -28.49
CA ALA A 139 0.88 11.29 -27.96
C ALA A 139 -0.50 11.83 -28.38
N ALA A 140 -0.95 11.53 -29.60
CA ALA A 140 -2.29 11.88 -30.08
C ALA A 140 -3.42 11.13 -29.33
N LYS A 141 -3.21 9.88 -28.91
CA LYS A 141 -4.22 9.13 -28.11
C LYS A 141 -4.45 9.73 -26.71
N ASN A 142 -3.46 10.42 -26.14
CA ASN A 142 -3.65 11.19 -24.91
C ASN A 142 -4.54 12.43 -25.11
N MET A 143 -4.90 12.77 -26.36
CA MET A 143 -5.83 13.87 -26.70
C MET A 143 -7.26 13.41 -27.02
N VAL A 144 -7.56 12.10 -26.87
CA VAL A 144 -8.94 11.60 -26.97
C VAL A 144 -9.76 12.18 -25.82
N PRO A 145 -11.01 12.64 -26.03
CA PRO A 145 -11.86 13.16 -24.96
C PRO A 145 -11.93 12.20 -23.77
N LEU A 146 -11.85 12.74 -22.55
CA LEU A 146 -11.76 11.95 -21.31
C LEU A 146 -12.87 10.90 -21.18
N ALA A 147 -14.05 11.18 -21.75
CA ALA A 147 -15.21 10.28 -21.77
C ALA A 147 -15.02 8.98 -22.58
N GLN A 148 -14.08 8.94 -23.53
CA GLN A 148 -13.78 7.77 -24.36
C GLN A 148 -12.51 7.04 -23.91
N GLN A 149 -11.80 7.56 -22.92
CA GLN A 149 -10.62 6.90 -22.40
C GLN A 149 -11.01 5.73 -21.49
N PRO A 150 -10.34 4.58 -21.61
CA PRO A 150 -10.56 3.46 -20.71
C PRO A 150 -10.21 3.89 -19.28
N HIS A 151 -11.11 3.62 -18.33
CA HIS A 151 -10.99 4.05 -16.94
C HIS A 151 -10.97 2.86 -15.99
N SER A 152 -10.56 3.09 -14.75
CA SER A 152 -10.58 2.07 -13.70
C SER A 152 -12.01 1.82 -13.24
N SER A 153 -12.40 0.57 -13.02
CA SER A 153 -13.74 0.19 -12.57
C SER A 153 -13.67 -0.78 -11.38
N THR A 154 -14.74 -0.81 -10.57
CA THR A 154 -14.91 -1.75 -9.45
C THR A 154 -15.99 -2.78 -9.66
N THR A 155 -16.73 -2.67 -10.76
CA THR A 155 -17.87 -3.53 -11.14
C THR A 155 -17.52 -4.45 -12.30
N GLY A 156 -16.28 -4.40 -12.81
CA GLY A 156 -15.81 -5.22 -13.93
C GLY A 156 -16.12 -4.63 -15.31
N GLU A 157 -16.61 -3.40 -15.39
CA GLU A 157 -17.11 -2.78 -16.62
C GLU A 157 -16.02 -2.50 -17.68
N CYS A 158 -14.75 -2.43 -17.29
CA CYS A 158 -13.63 -2.11 -18.18
C CYS A 158 -12.57 -3.22 -18.20
N PRO A 159 -12.89 -4.42 -18.75
CA PRO A 159 -11.94 -5.52 -18.88
C PRO A 159 -10.78 -5.16 -19.81
N ALA A 160 -9.70 -5.95 -19.74
CA ALA A 160 -8.52 -5.75 -20.58
C ALA A 160 -8.90 -5.87 -22.07
N PRO A 161 -8.75 -4.81 -22.89
CA PRO A 161 -9.08 -4.86 -24.31
C PRO A 161 -8.09 -5.73 -25.09
N ALA A 162 -8.50 -6.22 -26.26
CA ALA A 162 -7.59 -6.91 -27.18
C ALA A 162 -6.43 -6.00 -27.63
N PRO A 163 -5.26 -6.56 -27.99
CA PRO A 163 -4.20 -5.78 -28.63
C PRO A 163 -4.73 -5.08 -29.89
N GLU A 164 -4.29 -3.85 -30.10
CA GLU A 164 -4.51 -3.16 -31.36
C GLU A 164 -3.48 -3.60 -32.42
N GLU A 165 -3.69 -3.19 -33.68
CA GLU A 165 -2.80 -3.51 -34.80
C GLU A 165 -1.38 -2.98 -34.54
N GLY A 166 -0.40 -3.90 -34.45
CA GLY A 166 1.00 -3.56 -34.13
C GLY A 166 1.32 -3.48 -32.62
N GLU A 167 0.38 -3.85 -31.74
CA GLU A 167 0.63 -4.05 -30.31
C GLU A 167 0.70 -5.55 -29.96
N ARG A 168 1.68 -5.93 -29.12
CA ARG A 168 1.76 -7.25 -28.48
C ARG A 168 1.36 -7.13 -27.01
N VAL A 169 0.59 -8.09 -26.51
CA VAL A 169 0.24 -8.17 -25.07
C VAL A 169 1.10 -9.21 -24.40
N VAL A 170 1.70 -8.85 -23.26
CA VAL A 170 2.34 -9.77 -22.34
C VAL A 170 1.51 -9.84 -21.07
N THR A 171 0.99 -11.03 -20.77
CA THR A 171 0.19 -11.27 -19.57
C THR A 171 1.05 -11.87 -18.46
N ILE A 172 0.81 -11.43 -17.23
CA ILE A 172 1.40 -11.94 -15.99
C ILE A 172 0.26 -12.44 -15.11
N ASP A 173 0.27 -13.74 -14.77
CA ASP A 173 -0.64 -14.29 -13.78
C ASP A 173 -0.14 -13.95 -12.37
N MET A 174 -1.05 -13.39 -11.56
CA MET A 174 -0.81 -12.95 -10.20
C MET A 174 -1.50 -13.85 -9.16
N LYS A 175 -2.30 -14.82 -9.60
CA LYS A 175 -3.09 -15.67 -8.69
C LYS A 175 -2.15 -16.52 -7.82
N ASN A 176 -2.37 -16.52 -6.51
CA ASN A 176 -1.54 -17.22 -5.52
C ASN A 176 -0.06 -16.82 -5.54
N ARG A 177 0.29 -15.59 -5.96
CA ARG A 177 1.68 -15.11 -5.97
C ARG A 177 1.94 -13.93 -5.04
N HIS A 178 3.15 -13.91 -4.47
CA HIS A 178 3.60 -12.79 -3.65
C HIS A 178 3.92 -11.57 -4.52
N SER A 179 3.76 -10.35 -3.98
CA SER A 179 4.06 -9.11 -4.70
C SER A 179 5.49 -9.05 -5.25
N ASP A 180 6.43 -9.62 -4.51
CA ASP A 180 7.86 -9.62 -4.88
C ASP A 180 8.07 -10.48 -6.12
N ALA A 181 7.52 -11.69 -6.15
CA ALA A 181 7.59 -12.56 -7.32
C ALA A 181 6.85 -11.99 -8.55
N ILE A 182 5.76 -11.23 -8.34
CA ILE A 182 5.06 -10.52 -9.43
C ILE A 182 5.94 -9.37 -9.95
N TYR A 183 6.60 -8.64 -9.05
CA TYR A 183 7.49 -7.55 -9.40
C TYR A 183 8.73 -8.03 -10.17
N ASP A 184 9.36 -9.10 -9.71
CA ASP A 184 10.56 -9.65 -10.37
C ASP A 184 10.24 -10.10 -11.80
N GLU A 185 9.12 -10.81 -11.99
CA GLU A 185 8.65 -11.18 -13.33
C GLU A 185 8.27 -9.96 -14.17
N PHE A 186 7.64 -8.95 -13.57
CA PHE A 186 7.33 -7.70 -14.26
C PHE A 186 8.61 -7.02 -14.76
N MET A 187 9.62 -6.87 -13.91
CA MET A 187 10.91 -6.28 -14.28
C MET A 187 11.62 -7.09 -15.37
N GLN A 188 11.59 -8.42 -15.27
CA GLN A 188 12.18 -9.31 -16.27
C GLN A 188 11.49 -9.20 -17.64
N LYS A 189 10.15 -9.14 -17.67
CA LYS A 189 9.37 -9.04 -18.91
C LYS A 189 9.40 -7.65 -19.54
N THR A 190 9.46 -6.61 -18.71
CA THR A 190 9.45 -5.22 -19.19
C THR A 190 10.83 -4.68 -19.51
N GLY A 191 11.90 -5.22 -18.92
CA GLY A 191 13.24 -4.63 -19.04
C GLY A 191 13.36 -3.24 -18.42
N ALA A 192 12.50 -2.92 -17.46
CA ALA A 192 12.49 -1.62 -16.79
C ALA A 192 13.75 -1.40 -15.95
N THR A 193 14.15 -0.13 -15.81
CA THR A 193 15.33 0.25 -15.02
C THR A 193 14.91 0.77 -13.64
N VAL A 194 15.48 0.23 -12.57
CA VAL A 194 15.18 0.65 -11.20
C VAL A 194 15.78 2.03 -10.94
N VAL A 195 15.00 2.93 -10.36
CA VAL A 195 15.48 4.26 -9.98
C VAL A 195 16.15 4.19 -8.62
N ALA A 196 17.44 4.54 -8.57
CA ALA A 196 18.19 4.66 -7.33
C ALA A 196 17.97 6.05 -6.69
N PRO A 197 17.88 6.15 -5.36
CA PRO A 197 17.74 7.42 -4.67
C PRO A 197 19.04 8.24 -4.76
N THR A 198 18.91 9.53 -5.01
CA THR A 198 20.02 10.49 -4.97
C THR A 198 20.53 10.68 -3.53
N PRO A 199 21.76 11.21 -3.33
CA PRO A 199 22.30 11.42 -1.99
C PRO A 199 21.42 12.30 -1.09
N ASP A 200 20.83 13.36 -1.64
CA ASP A 200 19.94 14.25 -0.90
C ASP A 200 18.65 13.53 -0.47
N GLU A 201 18.07 12.74 -1.37
CA GLU A 201 16.90 11.89 -1.07
C GLU A 201 17.22 10.83 -0.01
N GLN A 202 18.47 10.34 0.05
CA GLN A 202 18.92 9.42 1.10
C GLN A 202 18.95 10.09 2.47
N VAL A 203 19.36 11.35 2.55
CA VAL A 203 19.32 12.14 3.79
C VAL A 203 17.86 12.37 4.22
N GLU A 204 16.99 12.76 3.29
CA GLU A 204 15.55 12.92 3.58
C GLU A 204 14.95 11.61 4.12
N MET A 205 15.30 10.47 3.52
CA MET A 205 14.87 9.15 4.00
C MET A 205 15.35 8.84 5.42
N GLN A 206 16.59 9.20 5.75
CA GLN A 206 17.13 9.00 7.10
C GLN A 206 16.40 9.86 8.14
N GLN A 207 16.23 11.15 7.86
CA GLN A 207 15.49 12.07 8.73
C GLN A 207 14.06 11.60 8.99
N ILE A 208 13.39 11.09 7.96
CA ILE A 208 12.05 10.51 8.06
C ILE A 208 12.02 9.29 8.97
N GLU A 209 13.03 8.42 8.89
CA GLU A 209 13.08 7.23 9.72
C GLU A 209 13.34 7.60 11.19
N GLU A 210 14.22 8.56 11.45
CA GLU A 210 14.41 9.12 12.81
C GLU A 210 13.10 9.69 13.37
N LEU A 211 12.35 10.44 12.56
CA LEU A 211 11.02 10.95 12.95
C LEU A 211 10.04 9.82 13.26
N ARG A 212 10.07 8.71 12.52
CA ARG A 212 9.22 7.55 12.76
C ARG A 212 9.58 6.83 14.05
N GLU A 213 10.87 6.67 14.34
CA GLU A 213 11.36 6.08 15.58
C GLU A 213 10.90 6.91 16.78
N LYS A 214 11.12 8.23 16.74
CA LYS A 214 10.64 9.16 17.77
C LYS A 214 9.12 9.07 17.94
N ALA A 215 8.37 9.12 16.84
CA ALA A 215 6.91 8.99 16.87
C ALA A 215 6.44 7.63 17.43
N ALA A 216 7.19 6.54 17.22
CA ALA A 216 6.86 5.24 17.79
C ALA A 216 7.05 5.22 19.32
N VAL A 217 8.13 5.83 19.81
CA VAL A 217 8.37 6.00 21.24
C VAL A 217 7.28 6.86 21.87
N ASP A 218 6.97 8.01 21.29
CA ASP A 218 5.93 8.92 21.79
C ASP A 218 4.54 8.25 21.83
N ARG A 219 4.19 7.49 20.78
CA ARG A 219 2.95 6.69 20.76
C ARG A 219 2.93 5.64 21.86
N ALA A 220 4.05 4.99 22.15
CA ALA A 220 4.12 3.98 23.21
C ALA A 220 3.95 4.61 24.60
N ILE A 221 4.58 5.76 24.84
CA ILE A 221 4.43 6.52 26.10
C ILE A 221 2.98 6.96 26.28
N MET A 222 2.39 7.60 25.27
CA MET A 222 1.02 8.09 25.35
C MET A 222 0.01 6.94 25.52
N LYS A 223 0.23 5.82 24.84
CA LYS A 223 -0.59 4.62 25.02
C LYS A 223 -0.56 4.14 26.47
N LYS A 224 0.62 4.05 27.09
CA LYS A 224 0.76 3.65 28.50
C LYS A 224 -0.01 4.61 29.42
N TYR A 225 0.15 5.91 29.21
CA TYR A 225 -0.56 6.92 29.99
C TYR A 225 -2.10 6.78 29.88
N ILE A 226 -2.62 6.62 28.66
CA ILE A 226 -4.06 6.43 28.41
C ILE A 226 -4.56 5.12 29.05
N ASP A 227 -3.79 4.03 28.92
CA ASP A 227 -4.15 2.72 29.47
C ASP A 227 -4.19 2.76 31.02
N ASP A 228 -3.23 3.44 31.66
CA ASP A 228 -3.18 3.64 33.10
C ASP A 228 -4.37 4.48 33.59
N LYS A 229 -4.67 5.60 32.91
CA LYS A 229 -5.85 6.42 33.23
C LYS A 229 -7.16 5.65 33.10
N ARG A 230 -7.32 4.89 32.02
CA ARG A 230 -8.49 4.03 31.81
C ARG A 230 -8.58 2.91 32.85
N ARG A 231 -7.46 2.46 33.42
CA ARG A 231 -7.44 1.46 34.50
C ARG A 231 -7.87 2.09 35.83
N GLU A 232 -7.34 3.27 36.16
CA GLU A 232 -7.74 4.04 37.35
C GLU A 232 -9.24 4.37 37.33
N GLU A 233 -9.75 4.87 36.21
CA GLU A 233 -11.18 5.19 36.05
C GLU A 233 -12.07 3.97 36.24
N ARG A 234 -11.70 2.81 35.67
CA ARG A 234 -12.45 1.56 35.86
C ARG A 234 -12.47 1.09 37.32
N MET A 235 -11.35 1.20 38.02
CA MET A 235 -11.26 0.82 39.43
C MET A 235 -12.12 1.73 40.31
N LEU A 236 -12.08 3.04 40.08
CA LEU A 236 -12.91 4.01 40.82
C LEU A 236 -14.40 3.82 40.52
N ALA A 237 -14.76 3.51 39.28
CA ALA A 237 -16.15 3.21 38.92
C ALA A 237 -16.66 1.94 39.61
N GLN A 238 -15.85 0.87 39.67
CA GLN A 238 -16.19 -0.36 40.39
C GLN A 238 -16.39 -0.10 41.89
N ALA A 239 -15.45 0.61 42.53
CA ALA A 239 -15.56 0.94 43.94
C ALA A 239 -16.81 1.79 44.26
N ARG A 240 -17.17 2.73 43.37
CA ARG A 240 -18.42 3.51 43.50
C ARG A 240 -19.66 2.62 43.39
N GLN A 241 -19.70 1.71 42.42
CA GLN A 241 -20.82 0.78 42.23
C GLN A 241 -20.98 -0.17 43.43
N GLU A 242 -19.89 -0.69 43.97
CA GLU A 242 -19.92 -1.55 45.17
C GLU A 242 -20.41 -0.79 46.41
N ALA A 243 -19.93 0.44 46.61
CA ALA A 243 -20.38 1.28 47.72
C ALA A 243 -21.88 1.64 47.61
N GLU A 244 -22.36 1.94 46.40
CA GLU A 244 -23.79 2.18 46.15
C GLU A 244 -24.62 0.93 46.40
N ALA A 245 -24.16 -0.25 45.98
CA ALA A 245 -24.84 -1.53 46.22
C ALA A 245 -24.93 -1.86 47.72
N ILE A 246 -23.84 -1.66 48.49
CA ILE A 246 -23.85 -1.85 49.95
C ILE A 246 -24.82 -0.87 50.62
N ARG A 247 -24.85 0.39 50.17
CA ARG A 247 -25.79 1.38 50.71
C ARG A 247 -27.25 1.00 50.45
N MET A 248 -27.57 0.46 49.28
CA MET A 248 -28.93 -0.01 48.97
C MET A 248 -29.30 -1.29 49.72
N ALA A 249 -28.34 -2.18 49.98
CA ALA A 249 -28.58 -3.44 50.71
C ALA A 249 -28.76 -3.23 52.23
N ASN A 250 -28.26 -2.12 52.78
CA ASN A 250 -28.39 -1.75 54.18
C ASN A 250 -29.58 -0.82 54.48
N GLN A 251 -30.42 -0.51 53.48
CA GLN A 251 -31.72 0.14 53.65
C GLN A 251 -32.83 -0.91 53.67
#